data_AF-A0A0E2LTQ7-F1
#
_entry.id   AF-A0A0E2LTQ7-F1
#
_cell.length_a   1.000
_cell.length_b   1.000
_cell.length_c   1.000
_cell.angle_alpha   90.00
_cell.angle_beta   90.00
_cell.angle_gamma   90.00
#
_symmetry.space_group_name_H-M   'P 1'
#
loop_
_entity.id
_entity.type
_entity.pdbx_description
1 polymer ?
#
loop_
_entity_poly.entity_id
_entity_poly.type
_entity_poly.pdbx_seq_one_letter_code
_entity_poly.pdbx_strand_id
1 'polypeptide(L)'
;MKEEMDERPEGKQSKNERIESFLREHYDFRFNTVKSRTEFRRSNKDEPFYPLGKFDINSMRRLLDSSQGISTSAENIRAILESDFCPRINPVQEYFQKL
;
A
#
# COMPACT_ATOMS: atom_id res chain seq x y z
N MET A 1 14.64 -13.45 9.75
CA MET A 1 14.91 -13.05 8.34
C MET A 1 14.49 -11.60 8.24
N LYS A 2 15.45 -10.74 7.91
CA LYS A 2 15.30 -9.28 7.93
C LYS A 2 14.58 -8.88 6.65
N GLU A 3 13.37 -8.34 6.76
CA GLU A 3 12.74 -7.64 5.65
C GLU A 3 13.52 -6.34 5.46
N GLU A 4 14.14 -6.21 4.28
CA GLU A 4 14.91 -5.06 3.83
C GLU A 4 14.10 -3.79 4.01
N MET A 5 14.50 -3.00 5.00
CA MET A 5 14.15 -1.58 5.10
C MET A 5 14.90 -0.88 3.97
N ASP A 6 14.17 -0.50 2.92
CA ASP A 6 14.64 0.40 1.85
C ASP A 6 15.03 1.75 2.46
N GLU A 7 16.27 1.86 2.93
CA GLU A 7 16.92 3.12 3.30
C GLU A 7 17.27 3.88 2.02
N ARG A 8 16.41 4.83 1.64
CA ARG A 8 16.75 5.90 0.68
C ARG A 8 17.01 7.22 1.40
N PRO A 9 17.98 8.01 0.93
CA PRO A 9 18.65 9.05 1.71
C PRO A 9 17.71 10.20 2.08
N GLU A 10 17.83 10.65 3.33
CA GLU A 10 17.16 11.80 3.93
C GLU A 10 17.37 13.08 3.10
N GLY A 11 16.39 13.40 2.26
CA GLY A 11 16.41 14.61 1.44
C GLY A 11 15.00 15.10 1.16
N LYS A 12 14.34 15.70 2.17
CA LYS A 12 12.96 16.24 2.11
C LYS A 12 11.94 15.23 1.56
N GLN A 13 11.32 14.45 2.45
CA GLN A 13 10.19 13.58 2.10
C GLN A 13 9.21 14.33 1.20
N SER A 14 9.09 13.86 -0.04
CA SER A 14 8.12 14.39 -0.99
C SER A 14 6.70 14.12 -0.48
N LYS A 15 5.71 14.87 -0.99
CA LYS A 15 4.29 14.61 -0.66
C LYS A 15 3.93 13.13 -0.89
N ASN A 16 4.51 12.51 -1.92
CA ASN A 16 4.33 11.10 -2.24
C ASN A 16 4.93 10.19 -1.17
N GLU A 17 6.19 10.40 -0.75
CA GLU A 17 6.80 9.60 0.32
C GLU A 17 6.01 9.67 1.63
N ARG A 18 5.47 10.84 1.99
CA ARG A 18 4.60 10.96 3.17
C ARG A 18 3.29 10.17 3.02
N ILE A 19 2.71 10.19 1.82
CA ILE A 19 1.53 9.38 1.51
C ILE A 19 1.90 7.89 1.62
N GLU A 20 3.04 7.48 1.08
CA GLU A 20 3.54 6.11 1.12
C GLU A 20 3.79 5.63 2.56
N SER A 21 4.46 6.41 3.40
CA SER A 21 4.69 6.10 4.81
C SER A 21 3.37 5.98 5.58
N PHE A 22 2.45 6.93 5.39
CA PHE A 22 1.14 6.89 6.04
C PHE A 22 0.33 5.66 5.62
N LEU A 23 0.34 5.36 4.32
CA LEU A 23 -0.34 4.19 3.78
C LEU A 23 0.24 2.89 4.33
N ARG A 24 1.57 2.74 4.42
CA ARG A 24 2.24 1.56 5.02
C ARG A 24 1.99 1.43 6.52
N GLU A 25 1.91 2.54 7.25
CA GLU A 25 1.67 2.53 8.69
C GLU A 25 0.24 2.11 9.04
N HIS A 26 -0.74 2.57 8.26
CA HIS A 26 -2.15 2.32 8.50
C HIS A 26 -2.73 1.11 7.76
N TYR A 27 -2.14 0.72 6.63
CA TYR A 27 -2.66 -0.32 5.75
C TYR A 27 -1.53 -1.19 5.20
N ASP A 28 -1.89 -2.44 4.95
CA ASP A 28 -1.02 -3.44 4.35
C ASP A 28 -1.53 -3.70 2.94
N PHE A 29 -0.71 -3.41 1.93
CA PHE A 29 -1.07 -3.56 0.52
C PHE A 29 -0.34 -4.73 -0.11
N ARG A 30 -1.06 -5.49 -0.93
CA ARG A 30 -0.52 -6.61 -1.69
C ARG A 30 -1.01 -6.52 -3.12
N PHE A 31 -0.10 -6.62 -4.07
CA PHE A 31 -0.50 -6.84 -5.45
C PHE A 31 -0.60 -8.34 -5.72
N ASN A 32 -1.82 -8.83 -5.97
CA ASN A 32 -2.04 -10.22 -6.34
C ASN A 32 -1.74 -10.40 -7.82
N THR A 33 -0.58 -11.01 -8.14
CA THR A 33 -0.17 -11.23 -9.54
C THR A 33 -1.04 -12.24 -10.28
N VAL A 34 -1.77 -13.10 -9.55
CA VAL A 34 -2.63 -14.14 -10.15
C VAL A 34 -4.00 -13.58 -10.51
N LYS A 35 -4.56 -12.70 -9.66
CA LYS A 35 -5.80 -11.98 -9.96
C LYS A 35 -5.56 -10.65 -10.68
N SER A 36 -4.31 -10.24 -10.85
CA SER A 36 -3.88 -8.93 -11.35
C SER A 36 -4.61 -7.78 -10.67
N ARG A 37 -4.76 -7.85 -9.34
CA ARG A 37 -5.51 -6.88 -8.54
C ARG A 37 -4.76 -6.53 -7.27
N THR A 38 -4.82 -5.25 -6.92
CA THR A 38 -4.35 -4.77 -5.62
C THR A 38 -5.39 -5.11 -4.56
N GLU A 39 -4.93 -5.72 -3.48
CA GLU A 39 -5.70 -6.02 -2.29
C GLU A 39 -5.07 -5.29 -1.11
N PHE A 40 -5.88 -4.91 -0.12
CA PHE A 40 -5.43 -4.19 1.05
C PHE A 40 -6.11 -4.71 2.31
N ARG A 41 -5.48 -4.51 3.45
CA ARG A 41 -6.06 -4.70 4.78
C ARG A 41 -5.62 -3.57 5.70
N ARG A 42 -6.27 -3.42 6.85
CA ARG A 42 -5.81 -2.49 7.88
C ARG A 42 -4.60 -3.09 8.59
N SER A 43 -3.57 -2.28 8.79
CA SER A 43 -2.39 -2.66 9.57
C SER A 43 -2.84 -3.00 10.99
N ASN A 44 -2.28 -4.05 11.58
CA ASN A 44 -2.61 -4.59 12.92
C ASN A 44 -3.99 -5.25 13.08
N LYS A 45 -4.64 -5.67 12.00
CA LYS A 45 -5.82 -6.54 12.09
C LYS A 45 -5.60 -7.87 11.39
N ASP A 46 -6.05 -8.95 12.04
CA ASP A 46 -6.21 -10.28 11.43
C ASP A 46 -7.47 -10.29 10.52
N GLU A 47 -7.58 -9.28 9.66
CA GLU A 47 -8.63 -9.19 8.65
C GLU A 47 -8.09 -9.75 7.32
N PRO A 48 -8.93 -10.46 6.54
CA PRO A 48 -8.54 -10.90 5.22
C PRO A 48 -8.26 -9.70 4.31
N PHE A 49 -7.41 -9.91 3.29
CA PHE A 49 -7.17 -8.89 2.28
C PHE A 49 -8.44 -8.66 1.45
N TYR A 50 -8.83 -7.41 1.30
CA TYR A 50 -9.98 -7.00 0.51
C TYR A 50 -9.53 -6.35 -0.80
N PRO A 51 -10.29 -6.52 -1.90
CA PRO A 51 -9.95 -5.88 -3.16
C PRO A 51 -10.00 -4.36 -3.01
N LEU A 52 -8.96 -3.68 -3.49
CA LEU A 52 -8.88 -2.23 -3.48
C LEU A 52 -9.91 -1.63 -4.44
N GLY A 53 -10.91 -0.93 -3.89
CA GLY A 53 -11.96 -0.25 -4.65
C GLY A 53 -11.78 1.27 -4.75
N LYS A 54 -12.60 1.90 -5.60
CA LYS A 54 -12.66 3.37 -5.70
C LYS A 54 -13.08 4.02 -4.37
N PHE A 55 -13.98 3.35 -3.64
CA PHE A 55 -14.45 3.80 -2.33
C PHE A 55 -13.33 3.80 -1.29
N ASP A 56 -12.50 2.76 -1.28
CA ASP A 56 -11.39 2.61 -0.34
C ASP A 56 -10.33 3.68 -0.58
N ILE A 57 -9.98 3.92 -1.85
CA ILE A 57 -9.07 5.00 -2.23
C ILE A 57 -9.58 6.37 -1.76
N ASN A 58 -10.88 6.63 -1.90
CA ASN A 58 -11.46 7.88 -1.43
C ASN A 58 -11.49 7.97 0.11
N SER A 59 -11.63 6.84 0.80
CA SER A 59 -11.52 6.77 2.26
C SER A 59 -10.08 7.04 2.72
N MET A 60 -9.08 6.41 2.08
CA MET A 60 -7.66 6.65 2.36
C MET A 60 -7.30 8.12 2.12
N ARG A 61 -7.83 8.71 1.05
CA ARG A 61 -7.68 10.14 0.75
C ARG A 61 -8.19 11.02 1.90
N ARG A 62 -9.40 10.75 2.42
CA ARG A 62 -9.94 11.51 3.56
C ARG A 62 -9.11 11.31 4.82
N LEU A 63 -8.58 10.11 5.05
CA LEU A 63 -7.69 9.84 6.17
C LEU A 63 -6.36 10.60 6.05
N LEU A 64 -5.74 10.62 4.87
CA LEU A 64 -4.52 11.39 4.58
C LEU A 64 -4.72 12.90 4.78
N ASP A 65 -5.83 13.43 4.29
CA ASP A 65 -6.21 14.83 4.48
C ASP A 65 -6.43 15.14 5.97
N SER A 66 -7.14 14.26 6.69
CA SER A 66 -7.43 14.45 8.11
C SER A 66 -6.22 14.24 9.03
N SER A 67 -5.28 13.36 8.69
CA SER A 67 -4.14 13.00 9.54
C SER A 67 -2.90 13.82 9.21
N GLN A 68 -2.57 13.96 7.93
CA GLN A 68 -1.34 14.62 7.47
C GLN A 68 -1.60 16.01 6.90
N GLY A 69 -2.86 16.43 6.71
CA GLY A 69 -3.18 17.68 6.03
C GLY A 69 -2.78 17.69 4.55
N ILE A 70 -2.60 16.51 3.94
CA ILE A 70 -2.13 16.37 2.56
C ILE A 70 -3.34 16.21 1.65
N SER A 71 -3.68 17.29 0.94
CA SER A 71 -4.67 17.22 -0.13
C SER A 71 -4.08 16.50 -1.35
N THR A 72 -4.31 15.19 -1.44
CA THR A 72 -3.91 14.36 -2.58
C THR A 72 -5.12 13.95 -3.42
N SER A 73 -4.91 13.65 -4.70
CA SER A 73 -5.95 13.15 -5.61
C SER A 73 -6.10 11.64 -5.49
N ALA A 74 -7.32 11.13 -5.66
CA ALA A 74 -7.58 9.68 -5.69
C ALA A 74 -6.75 8.98 -6.79
N GLU A 75 -6.51 9.66 -7.91
CA GLU A 75 -5.63 9.18 -8.99
C GLU A 75 -4.18 9.11 -8.56
N ASN A 76 -3.69 10.05 -7.73
CA ASN A 76 -2.33 9.99 -7.21
C ASN A 76 -2.15 8.82 -6.24
N ILE A 77 -3.15 8.55 -5.39
CA ILE A 77 -3.15 7.35 -4.54
C ILE A 77 -3.15 6.09 -5.41
N ARG A 78 -3.98 6.03 -6.46
CA ARG A 78 -3.94 4.90 -7.41
C ARG A 78 -2.57 4.73 -8.05
N ALA A 79 -1.99 5.81 -8.58
CA ALA A 79 -0.69 5.78 -9.22
C ALA A 79 0.40 5.28 -8.27
N ILE A 80 0.37 5.69 -7.00
CA ILE A 80 1.28 5.16 -5.97
C ILE A 80 1.04 3.66 -5.76
N LEU A 81 -0.21 3.24 -5.57
CA LEU A 81 -0.58 1.83 -5.33
C LEU A 81 -0.33 0.91 -6.54
N GLU A 82 -0.40 1.44 -7.76
CA GLU A 82 -0.09 0.75 -9.01
C GLU A 82 1.41 0.80 -9.36
N SER A 83 2.18 1.61 -8.64
CA SER A 83 3.65 1.67 -8.73
C SER A 83 4.29 0.57 -7.88
N ASP A 84 5.61 0.61 -7.73
CA ASP A 84 6.42 -0.33 -6.95
C ASP A 84 6.18 -0.26 -5.42
N PHE A 85 5.19 0.53 -4.99
CA PHE A 85 4.80 0.65 -3.59
C PHE A 85 4.23 -0.64 -3.00
N CYS A 86 3.46 -1.39 -3.80
CA CYS A 86 2.87 -2.65 -3.38
C CYS A 86 3.83 -3.80 -3.71
N PRO A 87 4.32 -4.58 -2.72
CA PRO A 87 5.07 -5.78 -3.00
C PRO A 87 4.22 -6.72 -3.86
N ARG A 88 4.80 -7.13 -4.99
CA ARG A 88 4.18 -8.06 -5.93
C ARG A 88 4.30 -9.46 -5.36
N ILE A 89 3.29 -9.88 -4.60
CA ILE A 89 3.26 -11.22 -4.02
C ILE A 89 2.51 -12.14 -4.95
N ASN A 90 3.20 -13.17 -5.44
CA ASN A 90 2.61 -14.22 -6.24
C ASN A 90 2.04 -15.33 -5.33
N PRO A 91 0.71 -15.39 -5.09
CA PRO A 91 0.13 -16.38 -4.18
C PRO A 91 0.41 -17.83 -4.62
N VAL A 92 0.65 -18.08 -5.90
CA VAL A 92 1.00 -19.42 -6.39
C VAL A 92 2.44 -19.76 -6.02
N GLN A 93 3.38 -18.80 -6.10
CA GLN A 93 4.75 -19.05 -5.66
C GLN A 93 4.87 -19.21 -4.15
N GLU A 94 4.10 -18.45 -3.36
CA GLU A 94 4.05 -18.62 -1.90
C GLU A 94 3.53 -20.01 -1.50
N TYR A 95 2.53 -20.53 -2.22
CA TYR A 95 2.00 -21.87 -1.98
C TYR A 95 3.03 -22.95 -2.34
N PHE A 96 3.76 -22.79 -3.45
CA PHE A 96 4.78 -23.75 -3.89
C PHE A 96 6.10 -23.67 -3.10
N GLN A 97 6.47 -22.52 -2.52
CA GLN A 97 7.65 -22.42 -1.65
C GLN A 97 7.41 -22.93 -0.22
N LYS A 98 6.15 -23.05 0.20
CA LYS A 98 5.77 -23.67 1.48
C LYS A 98 5.64 -25.20 1.41
N LEU A 99 5.93 -25.81 0.26
CA LEU A 99 5.91 -27.26 0.03
C LEU A 99 7.30 -27.88 0.15
#